data_AF-A0A955W5U7-F1
#
_entry.id   AF-A0A955W5U7-F1
#
_cell.length_a   1.000
_cell.length_b   1.000
_cell.length_c   1.000
_cell.angle_alpha   90.00
_cell.angle_beta   90.00
_cell.angle_gamma   90.00
#
_symmetry.space_group_name_H-M   'P 1'
#
loop_
_entity.id
_entity.type
_entity.pdbx_description
1 polymer ?
#
loop_
_entity_poly.entity_id
_entity_poly.type
_entity_poly.pdbx_seq_one_letter_code
_entity_poly.pdbx_strand_id
1 'polypeptide(L)'
;MTDSHAFYRQLNAIERFVDVADLTLYTQVPDSWSVIITDVQGSTRAIEAGRYKDVNSLGVASIVAVRNALDDVDIPFVFGGDGATLLCPTDLLPPVEIALRGLQDLATTAFDLGMRAGIVSVGELRAAGHPLLVARYQNSEHVALAMFAGGALAEAERLVKHPELGARYAVPQEGPREADFTGFECRWQPVPNRAGQFVSLLVQACSQDPGESARVYLATIELVEQILGSGARPVHHDGLLLASGPKAFEQEARLVSGRRSGLGLYLTRLKIRVMAWLGRTLMRTGRELAGFDGSKYVDEVVANTDYRKFDDTLRMVLDASPEALATLRERLAAEHAAGRLCFGIHTSDTALMTCVIDGYDGNHVHFVDGADGGYALAAKELKAQLKAR
;
A
#
# COMPACT_ATOMS: atom_id res chain seq x y z
N MET A 1 -5.75 -7.02 -29.61
CA MET A 1 -4.83 -6.38 -28.66
C MET A 1 -5.56 -5.62 -27.56
N THR A 2 -6.84 -5.24 -27.74
CA THR A 2 -7.68 -4.56 -26.73
C THR A 2 -8.19 -5.42 -25.56
N ASP A 3 -8.18 -6.75 -25.66
CA ASP A 3 -8.73 -7.63 -24.61
C ASP A 3 -7.88 -7.65 -23.33
N SER A 4 -6.57 -7.40 -23.46
CA SER A 4 -5.64 -7.45 -22.32
C SER A 4 -5.84 -6.30 -21.34
N HIS A 5 -6.34 -5.13 -21.77
CA HIS A 5 -6.53 -3.97 -20.89
C HIS A 5 -7.69 -4.17 -19.90
N ALA A 6 -8.69 -4.97 -20.26
CA ALA A 6 -9.80 -5.32 -19.38
C ALA A 6 -9.50 -6.51 -18.44
N PHE A 7 -8.34 -7.15 -18.59
CA PHE A 7 -7.95 -8.37 -17.87
C PHE A 7 -8.22 -8.30 -16.37
N TYR A 8 -7.69 -7.27 -15.70
CA TYR A 8 -7.81 -7.17 -14.25
C TYR A 8 -9.26 -6.95 -13.81
N ARG A 9 -9.99 -6.03 -14.46
CA ARG A 9 -11.40 -5.75 -14.18
C ARG A 9 -12.31 -6.99 -14.31
N GLN A 10 -11.96 -7.92 -15.19
CA GLN A 10 -12.74 -9.13 -15.47
C GLN A 10 -12.47 -10.28 -14.49
N LEU A 11 -11.47 -10.17 -13.60
CA LEU A 11 -11.20 -11.22 -12.60
C LEU A 11 -12.34 -11.29 -11.58
N ASN A 12 -12.71 -12.52 -11.22
CA ASN A 12 -13.60 -12.77 -10.10
C ASN A 12 -12.95 -12.28 -8.80
N ALA A 13 -13.76 -11.72 -7.91
CA ALA A 13 -13.30 -11.25 -6.62
C ALA A 13 -13.44 -12.34 -5.55
N ILE A 14 -12.39 -12.49 -4.75
CA ILE A 14 -12.38 -13.22 -3.49
C ILE A 14 -13.15 -12.39 -2.46
N GLU A 15 -14.13 -12.98 -1.78
CA GLU A 15 -14.95 -12.25 -0.80
C GLU A 15 -14.44 -12.42 0.64
N ARG A 16 -13.89 -13.58 0.99
CA ARG A 16 -13.37 -13.84 2.33
C ARG A 16 -11.86 -13.76 2.32
N PHE A 17 -11.28 -12.94 3.20
CA PHE A 17 -9.84 -12.75 3.23
C PHE A 17 -9.05 -14.06 3.44
N VAL A 18 -9.61 -15.02 4.20
CA VAL A 18 -8.98 -16.33 4.41
C VAL A 18 -8.71 -17.11 3.11
N ASP A 19 -9.53 -16.87 2.07
CA ASP A 19 -9.42 -17.55 0.78
C ASP A 19 -8.27 -17.02 -0.08
N VAL A 20 -7.61 -15.91 0.30
CA VAL A 20 -6.39 -15.43 -0.41
C VAL A 20 -5.22 -16.41 -0.29
N ALA A 21 -5.28 -17.34 0.67
CA ALA A 21 -4.30 -18.42 0.77
C ALA A 21 -4.45 -19.47 -0.37
N ASP A 22 -5.61 -19.54 -1.02
CA ASP A 22 -5.88 -20.50 -2.10
C ASP A 22 -5.41 -19.95 -3.45
N LEU A 23 -4.23 -20.40 -3.89
CA LEU A 23 -3.64 -19.99 -5.16
C LEU A 23 -4.43 -20.45 -6.40
N THR A 24 -5.40 -21.36 -6.27
CA THR A 24 -6.29 -21.74 -7.38
C THR A 24 -7.26 -20.62 -7.78
N LEU A 25 -7.45 -19.63 -6.91
CA LEU A 25 -8.25 -18.44 -7.17
C LEU A 25 -7.47 -17.33 -7.91
N TYR A 26 -6.17 -17.53 -8.14
CA TYR A 26 -5.31 -16.56 -8.80
C TYR A 26 -5.17 -16.84 -10.28
N THR A 27 -5.03 -15.78 -11.07
CA THR A 27 -4.87 -15.86 -12.53
C THR A 27 -3.51 -15.31 -12.94
N GLN A 28 -2.85 -15.97 -13.89
CA GLN A 28 -1.60 -15.49 -14.46
C GLN A 28 -1.82 -14.17 -15.22
N VAL A 29 -1.03 -13.16 -14.87
CA VAL A 29 -0.99 -11.87 -15.57
C VAL A 29 -0.46 -12.06 -16.99
N PRO A 30 -1.04 -11.41 -18.02
CA PRO A 30 -0.57 -11.53 -19.39
C PRO A 30 0.88 -11.06 -19.56
N ASP A 31 1.63 -11.75 -20.43
CA ASP A 31 3.05 -11.41 -20.71
C ASP A 31 3.21 -10.02 -21.34
N SER A 32 2.14 -9.46 -21.90
CA SER A 32 2.05 -8.10 -22.47
C SER A 32 1.86 -7.01 -21.41
N TRP A 33 2.03 -7.32 -20.13
CA TRP A 33 2.02 -6.38 -19.02
C TRP A 33 3.42 -6.17 -18.47
N SER A 34 3.57 -5.12 -17.68
CA SER A 34 4.80 -4.74 -17.00
C SER A 34 4.55 -4.49 -15.52
N VAL A 35 5.52 -4.89 -14.69
CA VAL A 35 5.62 -4.57 -13.26
C VAL A 35 6.34 -3.24 -13.10
N ILE A 36 5.74 -2.33 -12.36
CA ILE A 36 6.32 -1.04 -11.96
C ILE A 36 6.67 -1.15 -10.48
N ILE A 37 7.93 -0.92 -10.15
CA ILE A 37 8.43 -0.89 -8.77
C ILE A 37 8.81 0.54 -8.44
N THR A 38 8.28 1.05 -7.34
CA THR A 38 8.70 2.34 -6.79
C THR A 38 9.07 2.20 -5.32
N ASP A 39 10.14 2.87 -4.89
CA ASP A 39 10.53 2.95 -3.48
C ASP A 39 11.27 4.25 -3.15
N VAL A 40 11.02 4.80 -1.97
CA VAL A 40 11.76 5.95 -1.46
C VAL A 40 13.18 5.53 -1.10
N GLN A 41 14.15 6.13 -1.75
CA GLN A 41 15.57 5.82 -1.54
C GLN A 41 16.00 6.25 -0.13
N GLY A 42 16.61 5.33 0.61
CA GLY A 42 17.03 5.60 1.98
C GLY A 42 15.88 5.78 2.97
N SER A 43 14.69 5.23 2.66
CA SER A 43 13.48 5.30 3.49
C SER A 43 13.75 4.99 4.97
N THR A 44 14.52 3.94 5.28
CA THR A 44 14.87 3.58 6.66
C THR A 44 15.52 4.73 7.44
N ARG A 45 16.50 5.43 6.83
CA ARG A 45 17.16 6.57 7.48
C ARG A 45 16.22 7.78 7.62
N ALA A 46 15.35 7.99 6.64
CA ALA A 46 14.35 9.06 6.69
C ALA A 46 13.32 8.80 7.80
N ILE A 47 12.89 7.55 7.98
CA ILE A 47 12.00 7.09 9.05
C ILE A 47 12.65 7.32 10.42
N GLU A 48 13.90 6.88 10.59
CA GLU A 48 14.68 7.10 11.82
C GLU A 48 14.89 8.60 12.14
N ALA A 49 14.87 9.47 11.11
CA ALA A 49 14.90 10.92 11.25
C ALA A 49 13.52 11.57 11.48
N GLY A 50 12.47 10.78 11.74
CA GLY A 50 11.11 11.28 12.01
C GLY A 50 10.34 11.72 10.77
N ARG A 51 10.79 11.37 9.56
CA ARG A 51 10.18 11.75 8.28
C ARG A 51 9.24 10.69 7.70
N TYR A 52 8.73 9.79 8.54
CA TYR A 52 7.92 8.66 8.08
C TYR A 52 6.65 9.08 7.30
N LYS A 53 5.97 10.17 7.72
CA LYS A 53 4.83 10.72 6.96
C LYS A 53 5.19 11.13 5.53
N ASP A 54 6.38 11.69 5.33
CA ASP A 54 6.85 12.08 4.00
C ASP A 54 7.11 10.83 3.14
N VAL A 55 7.75 9.81 3.73
CA VAL A 55 8.04 8.52 3.07
C VAL A 55 6.74 7.82 2.64
N ASN A 56 5.78 7.71 3.55
CA ASN A 56 4.48 7.07 3.29
C ASN A 56 3.67 7.86 2.24
N SER A 57 3.69 9.19 2.31
CA SER A 57 3.02 10.06 1.33
C SER A 57 3.59 9.86 -0.08
N LEU A 58 4.92 9.78 -0.23
CA LEU A 58 5.53 9.51 -1.53
C LEU A 58 5.23 8.10 -2.05
N GLY A 59 5.17 7.12 -1.16
CA GLY A 59 4.78 5.76 -1.51
C GLY A 59 3.36 5.70 -2.10
N VAL A 60 2.38 6.36 -1.47
CA VAL A 60 1.00 6.43 -2.02
C VAL A 60 0.90 7.37 -3.22
N ALA A 61 1.66 8.47 -3.25
CA ALA A 61 1.71 9.38 -4.39
C ALA A 61 2.17 8.67 -5.67
N SER A 62 2.98 7.62 -5.56
CA SER A 62 3.34 6.76 -6.71
C SER A 62 2.12 6.05 -7.32
N ILE A 63 1.19 5.57 -6.47
CA ILE A 63 -0.04 4.92 -6.90
C ILE A 63 -0.93 5.92 -7.64
N VAL A 64 -1.11 7.10 -7.05
CA VAL A 64 -1.92 8.18 -7.63
C VAL A 64 -1.34 8.63 -8.98
N ALA A 65 -0.03 8.89 -9.05
CA ALA A 65 0.61 9.36 -10.27
C ALA A 65 0.49 8.37 -11.44
N VAL A 66 0.73 7.09 -11.19
CA VAL A 66 0.64 6.05 -12.24
C VAL A 66 -0.81 5.85 -12.66
N ARG A 67 -1.76 5.88 -11.71
CA ARG A 67 -3.17 5.70 -12.01
C ARG A 67 -3.74 6.86 -12.83
N ASN A 68 -3.43 8.10 -12.46
CA ASN A 68 -3.88 9.29 -13.20
C ASN A 68 -3.22 9.42 -14.57
N ALA A 69 -2.16 8.65 -14.83
CA ALA A 69 -1.59 8.51 -16.18
C ALA A 69 -2.36 7.49 -17.04
N LEU A 70 -3.30 6.74 -16.46
CA LEU A 70 -3.99 5.59 -17.03
C LEU A 70 -5.52 5.69 -16.79
N ASP A 71 -6.15 6.71 -17.37
CA ASP A 71 -7.56 7.08 -17.07
C ASP A 71 -8.61 5.98 -17.31
N ASP A 72 -8.34 4.99 -18.17
CA ASP A 72 -9.31 3.98 -18.60
C ASP A 72 -8.95 2.53 -18.25
N VAL A 73 -7.92 2.31 -17.42
CA VAL A 73 -7.44 0.96 -17.09
C VAL A 73 -7.41 0.73 -15.59
N ASP A 74 -8.13 -0.29 -15.13
CA ASP A 74 -8.01 -0.75 -13.74
C ASP A 74 -6.66 -1.44 -13.58
N ILE A 75 -5.77 -0.82 -12.82
CA ILE A 75 -4.45 -1.37 -12.54
C ILE A 75 -4.42 -2.03 -11.14
N PRO A 76 -3.90 -3.26 -11.02
CA PRO A 76 -3.63 -3.87 -9.74
C PRO A 76 -2.37 -3.25 -9.12
N PHE A 77 -2.42 -2.99 -7.82
CA PHE A 77 -1.28 -2.46 -7.07
C PHE A 77 -1.27 -2.97 -5.63
N VAL A 78 -0.09 -2.92 -5.01
CA VAL A 78 0.09 -3.18 -3.57
C VAL A 78 0.98 -2.09 -2.98
N PHE A 79 0.55 -1.55 -1.84
CA PHE A 79 1.30 -0.54 -1.09
C PHE A 79 2.24 -1.18 -0.06
N GLY A 80 3.52 -0.78 -0.09
CA GLY A 80 4.56 -1.36 0.76
C GLY A 80 4.98 -0.52 1.98
N GLY A 81 4.41 0.67 2.17
CA GLY A 81 4.77 1.59 3.26
C GLY A 81 5.69 2.74 2.81
N ASP A 82 6.72 2.44 2.01
CA ASP A 82 7.69 3.41 1.47
C ASP A 82 7.72 3.45 -0.07
N GLY A 83 6.75 2.80 -0.70
CA GLY A 83 6.70 2.57 -2.13
C GLY A 83 5.48 1.75 -2.50
N ALA A 84 5.36 1.43 -3.78
CA ALA A 84 4.30 0.59 -4.29
C ALA A 84 4.80 -0.27 -5.45
N THR A 85 4.15 -1.42 -5.61
CA THR A 85 4.25 -2.24 -6.82
C THR A 85 2.94 -2.13 -7.57
N LEU A 86 2.99 -1.84 -8.86
CA LEU A 86 1.81 -1.69 -9.72
C LEU A 86 2.02 -2.48 -11.01
N LEU A 87 0.93 -2.91 -11.66
CA LEU A 87 1.01 -3.48 -13.00
C LEU A 87 0.27 -2.61 -14.01
N CYS A 88 0.77 -2.56 -15.24
CA CYS A 88 0.04 -1.97 -16.36
C CYS A 88 0.31 -2.72 -17.67
N PRO A 89 -0.56 -2.61 -18.67
CA PRO A 89 -0.25 -3.03 -20.03
C PRO A 89 1.01 -2.33 -20.57
N THR A 90 1.92 -3.10 -21.18
CA THR A 90 3.22 -2.59 -21.64
C THR A 90 3.09 -1.49 -22.70
N ASP A 91 2.03 -1.51 -23.51
CA ASP A 91 1.74 -0.49 -24.51
C ASP A 91 1.33 0.86 -23.91
N LEU A 92 0.96 0.89 -22.62
CA LEU A 92 0.63 2.10 -21.87
C LEU A 92 1.79 2.61 -21.00
N LEU A 93 2.99 2.06 -21.14
CA LEU A 93 4.17 2.58 -20.43
C LEU A 93 4.54 4.03 -20.76
N PRO A 94 4.39 4.56 -22.00
CA PRO A 94 4.82 5.93 -22.29
C PRO A 94 4.24 7.02 -21.36
N PRO A 95 2.92 7.11 -21.10
CA PRO A 95 2.39 8.06 -20.12
C PRO A 95 2.84 7.75 -18.67
N VAL A 96 2.98 6.47 -18.32
CA VAL A 96 3.46 6.05 -16.99
C VAL A 96 4.91 6.53 -16.74
N GLU A 97 5.79 6.44 -17.73
CA GLU A 97 7.17 6.92 -17.60
C GLU A 97 7.24 8.44 -17.36
N ILE A 98 6.35 9.22 -17.99
CA ILE A 98 6.22 10.67 -17.77
C ILE A 98 5.82 10.94 -16.31
N ALA A 99 4.81 10.23 -15.81
CA ALA A 99 4.34 10.31 -14.43
C ALA A 99 5.42 9.92 -13.41
N LEU A 100 6.14 8.83 -13.66
CA LEU A 100 7.22 8.37 -12.80
C LEU A 100 8.38 9.39 -12.74
N ARG A 101 8.74 10.01 -13.88
CA ARG A 101 9.73 11.11 -13.88
C ARG A 101 9.22 12.34 -13.11
N GLY A 102 7.95 12.72 -13.27
CA GLY A 102 7.34 13.82 -12.51
C GLY A 102 7.34 13.56 -10.99
N LEU A 103 7.05 12.33 -10.58
CA LEU A 103 7.13 11.88 -9.19
C LEU A 103 8.58 11.96 -8.65
N GLN A 104 9.58 11.56 -9.44
CA GLN A 104 11.00 11.67 -9.06
C GLN A 104 11.43 13.12 -8.80
N ASP A 105 11.01 14.04 -9.68
CA ASP A 105 11.28 15.47 -9.53
C ASP A 105 10.59 16.03 -8.28
N LEU A 106 9.33 15.67 -8.05
CA LEU A 106 8.56 16.10 -6.89
C LEU A 106 9.16 15.62 -5.57
N ALA A 107 9.53 14.33 -5.49
CA ALA A 107 10.19 13.75 -4.32
C ALA A 107 11.46 14.53 -3.96
N THR A 108 12.25 14.90 -4.96
CA THR A 108 13.49 15.66 -4.76
C THR A 108 13.20 17.10 -4.35
N THR A 109 12.34 17.79 -5.10
CA THR A 109 12.15 19.25 -4.96
C THR A 109 11.25 19.65 -3.79
N ALA A 110 10.17 18.91 -3.56
CA ALA A 110 9.18 19.22 -2.52
C ALA A 110 9.45 18.48 -1.19
N PHE A 111 10.09 17.31 -1.28
CA PHE A 111 10.35 16.45 -0.12
C PHE A 111 11.82 16.24 0.18
N ASP A 112 12.78 16.63 -0.64
CA ASP A 112 14.21 16.40 -0.32
C ASP A 112 14.48 14.91 -0.04
N LEU A 113 13.88 14.03 -0.86
CA LEU A 113 13.98 12.58 -0.82
C LEU A 113 14.16 12.05 -2.25
N GLY A 114 14.93 10.98 -2.41
CA GLY A 114 15.04 10.30 -3.71
C GLY A 114 13.91 9.30 -3.90
N MET A 115 13.41 9.17 -5.13
CA MET A 115 12.45 8.13 -5.51
C MET A 115 13.09 7.21 -6.56
N ARG A 116 13.15 5.91 -6.28
CA ARG A 116 13.45 4.89 -7.28
C ARG A 116 12.16 4.55 -8.01
N ALA A 117 12.27 4.42 -9.33
CA ALA A 117 11.23 3.89 -10.20
C ALA A 117 11.88 2.96 -11.22
N GLY A 118 11.37 1.74 -11.33
CA GLY A 118 11.83 0.75 -12.30
C GLY A 118 10.67 -0.04 -12.91
N ILE A 119 10.88 -0.55 -14.11
CA ILE A 119 9.89 -1.26 -14.92
C ILE A 119 10.51 -2.59 -15.36
N VAL A 120 9.79 -3.69 -15.14
CA VAL A 120 10.20 -5.05 -15.51
C VAL A 120 9.07 -5.73 -16.29
N SER A 121 9.36 -6.43 -17.38
CA SER A 121 8.34 -7.14 -18.16
C SER A 121 7.82 -8.38 -17.42
N VAL A 122 6.51 -8.61 -17.46
CA VAL A 122 5.91 -9.86 -16.94
C VAL A 122 6.38 -11.08 -17.74
N GLY A 123 6.47 -10.96 -19.06
CA GLY A 123 7.00 -12.02 -19.92
C GLY A 123 8.44 -12.39 -19.59
N GLU A 124 9.30 -11.41 -19.27
CA GLU A 124 10.69 -11.66 -18.84
C GLU A 124 10.74 -12.41 -17.50
N LEU A 125 9.96 -11.97 -16.51
CA LEU A 125 9.89 -12.63 -15.19
C LEU A 125 9.40 -14.07 -15.30
N ARG A 126 8.35 -14.30 -16.10
CA ARG A 126 7.81 -15.64 -16.33
C ARG A 126 8.81 -16.55 -17.05
N ALA A 127 9.52 -16.03 -18.05
CA ALA A 127 10.58 -16.76 -18.74
C ALA A 127 11.75 -17.13 -17.81
N ALA A 128 12.00 -16.30 -16.78
CA ALA A 128 12.98 -16.58 -15.72
C ALA A 128 12.46 -17.55 -14.64
N GLY A 129 11.25 -18.10 -14.78
CA GLY A 129 10.67 -19.07 -13.84
C GLY A 129 9.87 -18.46 -12.70
N HIS A 130 9.58 -17.16 -12.75
CA HIS A 130 8.79 -16.44 -11.75
C HIS A 130 7.43 -16.06 -12.34
N PRO A 131 6.39 -16.91 -12.22
CA PRO A 131 5.05 -16.54 -12.65
C PRO A 131 4.52 -15.35 -11.85
N LEU A 132 3.66 -14.56 -12.46
CA LEU A 132 2.99 -13.45 -11.80
C LEU A 132 1.50 -13.74 -11.78
N LEU A 133 1.03 -14.13 -10.61
CA LEU A 133 -0.36 -14.45 -10.36
C LEU A 133 -1.02 -13.27 -9.64
N VAL A 134 -2.25 -12.94 -10.03
CA VAL A 134 -3.05 -11.90 -9.38
C VAL A 134 -4.46 -12.39 -9.10
N ALA A 135 -5.02 -11.99 -7.97
CA ALA A 135 -6.43 -12.13 -7.64
C ALA A 135 -7.00 -10.78 -7.20
N ARG A 136 -8.31 -10.60 -7.38
CA ARG A 136 -9.05 -9.47 -6.79
C ARG A 136 -9.61 -9.91 -5.45
N TYR A 137 -9.50 -9.08 -4.42
CA TYR A 137 -10.15 -9.28 -3.14
C TYR A 137 -11.14 -8.15 -2.89
N GLN A 138 -12.41 -8.48 -2.73
CA GLN A 138 -13.48 -7.52 -2.43
C GLN A 138 -13.37 -7.10 -0.96
N ASN A 139 -12.78 -5.94 -0.71
CA ASN A 139 -12.56 -5.45 0.65
C ASN A 139 -13.82 -4.80 1.25
N SER A 140 -14.59 -4.12 0.41
CA SER A 140 -15.87 -3.48 0.74
C SER A 140 -16.79 -3.48 -0.49
N GLU A 141 -17.96 -2.85 -0.45
CA GLU A 141 -18.87 -2.77 -1.61
C GLU A 141 -18.22 -2.14 -2.84
N HIS A 142 -17.42 -1.09 -2.64
CA HIS A 142 -16.86 -0.29 -3.74
C HIS A 142 -15.37 -0.49 -3.99
N VAL A 143 -14.64 -1.15 -3.06
CA VAL A 143 -13.19 -1.31 -3.16
C VAL A 143 -12.78 -2.77 -3.31
N ALA A 144 -12.10 -3.06 -4.42
CA ALA A 144 -11.38 -4.32 -4.64
C ALA A 144 -9.87 -4.07 -4.64
N LEU A 145 -9.13 -4.85 -3.85
CA LEU A 145 -7.68 -4.78 -3.72
C LEU A 145 -7.02 -5.93 -4.48
N ALA A 146 -5.84 -5.70 -5.04
CA ALA A 146 -5.06 -6.74 -5.69
C ALA A 146 -4.33 -7.59 -4.66
N MET A 147 -4.32 -8.90 -4.87
CA MET A 147 -3.46 -9.85 -4.18
C MET A 147 -2.53 -10.50 -5.19
N PHE A 148 -1.27 -10.68 -4.84
CA PHE A 148 -0.24 -11.21 -5.74
C PHE A 148 0.40 -12.48 -5.20
N ALA A 149 0.82 -13.35 -6.13
CA ALA A 149 1.59 -14.55 -5.83
C ALA A 149 2.49 -14.95 -7.00
N GLY A 150 3.42 -15.88 -6.76
CA GLY A 150 4.26 -16.51 -7.79
C GLY A 150 5.71 -16.04 -7.81
N GLY A 151 6.10 -15.15 -6.89
CA GLY A 151 7.49 -14.71 -6.70
C GLY A 151 7.98 -13.65 -7.68
N ALA A 152 7.21 -13.34 -8.72
CA ALA A 152 7.57 -12.34 -9.72
C ALA A 152 7.78 -10.93 -9.14
N LEU A 153 7.01 -10.53 -8.13
CA LEU A 153 7.18 -9.19 -7.53
C LEU A 153 8.48 -9.09 -6.75
N ALA A 154 8.84 -10.13 -5.99
CA ALA A 154 10.10 -10.19 -5.27
C ALA A 154 11.30 -10.18 -6.24
N GLU A 155 11.20 -10.89 -7.36
CA GLU A 155 12.25 -10.88 -8.39
C GLU A 155 12.34 -9.53 -9.11
N ALA A 156 11.20 -8.90 -9.45
CA ALA A 156 11.18 -7.56 -10.03
C ALA A 156 11.82 -6.53 -9.10
N GLU A 157 11.51 -6.57 -7.80
CA GLU A 157 12.14 -5.72 -6.79
C GLU A 157 13.66 -5.98 -6.73
N ARG A 158 14.08 -7.26 -6.73
CA ARG A 158 15.50 -7.62 -6.72
C ARG A 158 16.24 -7.08 -7.93
N LEU A 159 15.67 -7.21 -9.13
CA LEU A 159 16.24 -6.73 -10.40
C LEU A 159 16.38 -5.21 -10.41
N VAL A 160 15.33 -4.49 -10.01
CA VAL A 160 15.32 -3.01 -9.97
C VAL A 160 16.31 -2.47 -8.92
N LYS A 161 16.50 -3.18 -7.80
CA LYS A 161 17.44 -2.78 -6.74
C LYS A 161 18.86 -3.33 -6.93
N HIS A 162 19.09 -4.13 -7.97
CA HIS A 162 20.38 -4.74 -8.21
C HIS A 162 21.44 -3.68 -8.59
N PRO A 163 22.65 -3.70 -7.99
CA PRO A 163 23.67 -2.68 -8.26
C PRO A 163 24.07 -2.54 -9.74
N GLU A 164 24.19 -3.68 -10.44
CA GLU A 164 24.61 -3.72 -11.85
C GLU A 164 23.43 -3.73 -12.83
N LEU A 165 22.44 -4.61 -12.59
CA LEU A 165 21.29 -4.78 -13.49
C LEU A 165 20.22 -3.69 -13.34
N GLY A 166 20.16 -3.00 -12.20
CA GLY A 166 19.08 -2.04 -11.91
C GLY A 166 18.99 -0.91 -12.93
N ALA A 167 20.13 -0.49 -13.51
CA ALA A 167 20.16 0.53 -14.55
C ALA A 167 19.38 0.13 -15.82
N ARG A 168 19.30 -1.17 -16.13
CA ARG A 168 18.53 -1.70 -17.27
C ARG A 168 17.03 -1.52 -17.09
N TYR A 169 16.56 -1.60 -15.85
CA TYR A 169 15.14 -1.54 -15.50
C TYR A 169 14.71 -0.17 -15.02
N ALA A 170 15.63 0.78 -14.84
CA ALA A 170 15.30 2.13 -14.40
C ALA A 170 14.45 2.86 -15.44
N VAL A 171 13.48 3.65 -14.97
CA VAL A 171 12.69 4.53 -15.85
C VAL A 171 13.65 5.45 -16.64
N PRO A 172 13.50 5.55 -17.98
CA PRO A 172 14.32 6.44 -18.80
C PRO A 172 14.28 7.88 -18.30
N GLN A 173 15.44 8.51 -18.17
CA GLN A 173 15.56 9.85 -17.58
C GLN A 173 15.32 10.98 -18.58
N GLU A 174 15.34 10.70 -19.88
CA GLU A 174 15.08 11.69 -20.93
C GLU A 174 13.57 11.80 -21.19
N GLY A 175 13.12 13.00 -21.57
CA GLY A 175 11.72 13.26 -21.96
C GLY A 175 10.92 14.09 -20.95
N PRO A 176 9.62 14.29 -21.23
CA PRO A 176 8.76 15.14 -20.41
C PRO A 176 8.55 14.55 -19.01
N ARG A 177 8.33 15.45 -18.05
CA ARG A 177 8.20 15.14 -16.61
C ARG A 177 6.97 15.84 -16.07
N GLU A 178 5.93 15.08 -15.78
CA GLU A 178 4.66 15.61 -15.31
C GLU A 178 3.93 14.51 -14.56
N ALA A 179 3.38 14.81 -13.38
CA ALA A 179 2.61 13.86 -12.58
C ALA A 179 1.40 14.56 -11.99
N ASP A 180 0.23 13.94 -12.13
CA ASP A 180 -1.00 14.41 -11.49
C ASP A 180 -1.22 13.67 -10.17
N PHE A 181 -1.38 14.44 -9.08
CA PHE A 181 -1.65 13.94 -7.74
C PHE A 181 -3.10 14.19 -7.29
N THR A 182 -3.99 14.52 -8.22
CA THR A 182 -5.43 14.61 -7.95
C THR A 182 -5.92 13.30 -7.34
N GLY A 183 -6.70 13.39 -6.26
CA GLY A 183 -7.17 12.24 -5.48
C GLY A 183 -6.25 11.84 -4.32
N PHE A 184 -5.01 12.33 -4.24
CA PHE A 184 -4.19 12.12 -3.04
C PHE A 184 -4.76 12.92 -1.85
N GLU A 185 -5.06 12.24 -0.74
CA GLU A 185 -5.45 12.90 0.51
C GLU A 185 -4.73 12.33 1.73
N CYS A 186 -4.28 13.21 2.63
CA CYS A 186 -3.67 12.83 3.90
C CYS A 186 -4.23 13.73 5.01
N ARG A 187 -5.53 13.59 5.26
CA ARG A 187 -6.29 14.53 6.11
C ARG A 187 -6.57 14.02 7.52
N TRP A 188 -6.29 12.76 7.80
CA TRP A 188 -6.55 12.14 9.09
C TRP A 188 -5.38 12.35 10.07
N GLN A 189 -5.71 12.41 11.36
CA GLN A 189 -4.71 12.25 12.42
C GLN A 189 -4.26 10.79 12.48
N PRO A 190 -3.07 10.50 13.05
CA PRO A 190 -2.72 9.14 13.40
C PRO A 190 -3.83 8.50 14.24
N VAL A 191 -4.28 7.33 13.82
CA VAL A 191 -5.38 6.61 14.48
C VAL A 191 -4.84 6.05 15.80
N PRO A 192 -5.48 6.29 16.95
CA PRO A 192 -5.09 5.70 18.23
C PRO A 192 -5.46 4.22 18.27
N ASN A 193 -4.76 3.44 19.08
CA ASN A 193 -5.14 2.04 19.33
C ASN A 193 -6.29 1.95 20.37
N ARG A 194 -7.02 0.84 20.37
CA ARG A 194 -8.04 0.49 21.37
C ARG A 194 -7.61 -0.66 22.26
N ALA A 195 -6.81 -1.60 21.76
CA ALA A 195 -6.44 -2.79 22.50
C ALA A 195 -5.11 -2.62 23.26
N GLY A 196 -4.23 -1.75 22.79
CA GLY A 196 -3.02 -1.35 23.51
C GLY A 196 -1.88 -0.94 22.58
N GLN A 197 -1.73 -1.60 21.43
CA GLN A 197 -0.70 -1.27 20.44
C GLN A 197 -1.08 -1.78 19.04
N PHE A 198 -0.58 -1.09 18.02
CA PHE A 198 -0.62 -1.61 16.66
C PHE A 198 0.51 -2.60 16.41
N VAL A 199 0.23 -3.60 15.59
CA VAL A 199 1.14 -4.67 15.21
C VAL A 199 1.21 -4.71 13.70
N SER A 200 2.36 -4.35 13.14
CA SER A 200 2.70 -4.61 11.73
C SER A 200 3.29 -6.02 11.64
N LEU A 201 2.51 -6.94 11.10
CA LEU A 201 2.84 -8.35 10.95
C LEU A 201 3.17 -8.66 9.49
N LEU A 202 4.31 -9.33 9.27
CA LEU A 202 4.68 -9.94 8.00
C LEU A 202 4.93 -11.43 8.22
N VAL A 203 4.36 -12.29 7.38
CA VAL A 203 4.57 -13.75 7.43
C VAL A 203 4.82 -14.28 6.02
N GLN A 204 5.89 -15.05 5.86
CA GLN A 204 6.23 -15.72 4.61
C GLN A 204 6.42 -17.21 4.88
N ALA A 205 5.67 -18.05 4.17
CA ALA A 205 5.85 -19.50 4.22
C ALA A 205 7.20 -19.88 3.62
N CYS A 206 7.82 -20.93 4.17
CA CYS A 206 9.15 -21.35 3.73
C CYS A 206 9.14 -22.51 2.71
N SER A 207 7.99 -23.15 2.50
CA SER A 207 7.88 -24.24 1.53
C SER A 207 7.86 -23.69 0.11
N GLN A 208 8.47 -24.45 -0.80
CA GLN A 208 8.36 -24.21 -2.25
C GLN A 208 7.10 -24.89 -2.83
N ASP A 209 6.45 -25.78 -2.06
CA ASP A 209 5.18 -26.37 -2.45
C ASP A 209 4.03 -25.36 -2.24
N PRO A 210 3.30 -24.98 -3.29
CA PRO A 210 2.19 -24.04 -3.18
C PRO A 210 1.11 -24.50 -2.19
N GLY A 211 0.84 -25.81 -2.12
CA GLY A 211 -0.18 -26.37 -1.23
C GLY A 211 0.19 -26.29 0.25
N GLU A 212 1.45 -26.58 0.59
CA GLU A 212 1.97 -26.38 1.94
C GLU A 212 2.00 -24.91 2.35
N SER A 213 2.47 -24.03 1.47
CA SER A 213 2.48 -22.58 1.72
C SER A 213 1.08 -22.03 1.96
N ALA A 214 0.10 -22.45 1.15
CA ALA A 214 -1.32 -22.12 1.35
C ALA A 214 -1.82 -22.54 2.75
N ARG A 215 -1.49 -23.76 3.20
CA ARG A 215 -1.88 -24.23 4.56
C ARG A 215 -1.25 -23.39 5.67
N VAL A 216 0.00 -22.94 5.50
CA VAL A 216 0.67 -22.06 6.47
C VAL A 216 -0.03 -20.71 6.54
N TYR A 217 -0.38 -20.11 5.40
CA TYR A 217 -1.09 -18.83 5.38
C TYR A 217 -2.50 -18.94 5.95
N LEU A 218 -3.25 -19.97 5.57
CA LEU A 218 -4.57 -20.27 6.14
C LEU A 218 -4.49 -20.39 7.67
N ALA A 219 -3.61 -21.24 8.19
CA ALA A 219 -3.44 -21.43 9.63
C ALA A 219 -3.01 -20.14 10.34
N THR A 220 -2.21 -19.29 9.68
CA THR A 220 -1.80 -18.00 10.24
C THR A 220 -2.96 -17.01 10.32
N ILE A 221 -3.79 -16.92 9.27
CA ILE A 221 -4.97 -16.05 9.25
C ILE A 221 -5.97 -16.51 10.34
N GLU A 222 -6.24 -17.81 10.41
CA GLU A 222 -7.12 -18.39 11.44
C GLU A 222 -6.56 -18.17 12.85
N LEU A 223 -5.24 -18.29 13.04
CA LEU A 223 -4.58 -18.01 14.32
C LEU A 223 -4.75 -16.55 14.75
N VAL A 224 -4.56 -15.60 13.82
CA VAL A 224 -4.78 -14.17 14.07
C VAL A 224 -6.24 -13.92 14.45
N GLU A 225 -7.19 -14.48 13.70
CA GLU A 225 -8.62 -14.36 13.99
C GLU A 225 -9.00 -15.00 15.33
N GLN A 226 -8.40 -16.14 15.69
CA GLN A 226 -8.62 -16.80 16.98
C GLN A 226 -8.11 -15.96 18.16
N ILE A 227 -6.93 -15.35 18.03
CA ILE A 227 -6.29 -14.61 19.13
C ILE A 227 -6.90 -13.20 19.28
N LEU A 228 -7.16 -12.49 18.18
CA LEU A 228 -7.57 -11.08 18.20
C LEU A 228 -9.06 -10.87 17.93
N GLY A 229 -9.74 -11.84 17.30
CA GLY A 229 -11.15 -11.75 16.92
C GLY A 229 -11.46 -10.58 15.96
N SER A 230 -12.71 -10.13 15.97
CA SER A 230 -13.18 -8.96 15.21
C SER A 230 -12.57 -7.63 15.69
N GLY A 231 -11.91 -7.61 16.84
CA GLY A 231 -11.26 -6.44 17.43
C GLY A 231 -9.95 -6.02 16.75
N ALA A 232 -9.41 -6.87 15.87
CA ALA A 232 -8.11 -6.66 15.23
C ALA A 232 -8.06 -5.49 14.24
N ARG A 233 -9.22 -4.99 13.78
CA ARG A 233 -9.28 -3.90 12.78
C ARG A 233 -8.66 -2.61 13.33
N PRO A 234 -7.67 -2.03 12.64
CA PRO A 234 -6.94 -0.89 13.18
C PRO A 234 -7.75 0.41 13.14
N VAL A 235 -8.52 0.62 12.08
CA VAL A 235 -9.33 1.83 11.89
C VAL A 235 -10.73 1.61 12.43
N HIS A 236 -11.23 2.60 13.14
CA HIS A 236 -12.53 2.58 13.79
C HIS A 236 -13.10 3.99 13.93
N HIS A 237 -14.42 4.08 14.06
CA HIS A 237 -15.16 5.34 14.04
C HIS A 237 -14.63 6.37 15.04
N ASP A 238 -14.43 5.98 16.31
CA ASP A 238 -13.98 6.91 17.37
C ASP A 238 -12.52 7.37 17.21
N GLY A 239 -11.72 6.65 16.44
CA GLY A 239 -10.32 6.98 16.15
C GLY A 239 -10.15 7.89 14.93
N LEU A 240 -11.21 8.10 14.14
CA LEU A 240 -11.16 8.87 12.90
C LEU A 240 -11.37 10.37 13.16
N LEU A 241 -10.26 11.05 13.43
CA LEU A 241 -10.23 12.50 13.63
C LEU A 241 -9.49 13.19 12.48
N LEU A 242 -10.12 14.15 11.83
CA LEU A 242 -9.44 15.00 10.85
C LEU A 242 -8.34 15.82 11.52
N ALA A 243 -7.20 15.95 10.85
CA ALA A 243 -6.08 16.77 11.29
C ALA A 243 -6.47 18.24 11.47
N SER A 244 -5.80 18.92 12.37
CA SER A 244 -5.99 20.33 12.62
C SER A 244 -4.68 20.99 13.07
N GLY A 245 -4.61 22.31 12.99
CA GLY A 245 -3.45 23.07 13.42
C GLY A 245 -2.50 23.50 12.29
N PRO A 246 -1.38 24.16 12.65
CA PRO A 246 -0.55 24.88 11.69
C PRO A 246 0.19 23.97 10.71
N LYS A 247 0.57 22.75 11.13
CA LYS A 247 1.28 21.75 10.31
C LYS A 247 0.36 20.71 9.64
N ALA A 248 -0.96 20.81 9.84
CA ALA A 248 -1.90 19.90 9.19
C ALA A 248 -1.85 20.07 7.67
N PHE A 249 -1.99 18.95 6.96
CA PHE A 249 -2.06 18.87 5.49
C PHE A 249 -0.79 19.31 4.76
N GLU A 250 0.36 19.38 5.44
CA GLU A 250 1.63 19.81 4.84
C GLU A 250 2.02 18.89 3.66
N GLN A 251 1.94 17.57 3.84
CA GLN A 251 2.27 16.58 2.81
C GLN A 251 1.36 16.72 1.58
N GLU A 252 0.03 16.73 1.79
CA GLU A 252 -0.96 16.90 0.71
C GLU A 252 -0.74 18.23 -0.03
N ALA A 253 -0.52 19.33 0.70
CA ALA A 253 -0.29 20.63 0.08
C ALA A 253 1.02 20.66 -0.74
N ARG A 254 2.08 19.99 -0.29
CA ARG A 254 3.35 19.89 -1.04
C ARG A 254 3.21 19.06 -2.31
N LEU A 255 2.49 17.93 -2.24
CA LEU A 255 2.21 17.08 -3.41
C LEU A 255 1.37 17.84 -4.45
N VAL A 256 0.22 18.40 -4.04
CA VAL A 256 -0.71 19.08 -4.94
C VAL A 256 -0.13 20.37 -5.52
N SER A 257 0.66 21.11 -4.75
CA SER A 257 1.25 22.36 -5.25
C SER A 257 2.59 22.17 -5.98
N GLY A 258 3.23 21.01 -5.81
CA GLY A 258 4.59 20.75 -6.30
C GLY A 258 5.67 21.66 -5.68
N ARG A 259 5.41 22.27 -4.53
CA ARG A 259 6.29 23.31 -3.95
C ARG A 259 6.66 23.02 -2.49
N ARG A 260 7.92 23.30 -2.13
CA ARG A 260 8.42 23.23 -0.74
C ARG A 260 8.05 24.46 0.10
N SER A 261 7.85 25.62 -0.53
CA SER A 261 7.53 26.89 0.15
C SER A 261 6.87 27.91 -0.79
N GLY A 262 6.44 29.05 -0.25
CA GLY A 262 5.91 30.18 -1.00
C GLY A 262 4.39 30.26 -1.07
N LEU A 263 3.88 31.25 -1.84
CA LEU A 263 2.46 31.60 -1.88
C LEU A 263 1.57 30.46 -2.42
N GLY A 264 2.03 29.73 -3.43
CA GLY A 264 1.28 28.60 -4.01
C GLY A 264 1.00 27.49 -2.99
N LEU A 265 2.01 27.11 -2.19
CA LEU A 265 1.84 26.14 -1.11
C LEU A 265 0.88 26.68 -0.04
N TYR A 266 1.01 27.96 0.32
CA TYR A 266 0.13 28.61 1.30
C TYR A 266 -1.35 28.58 0.87
N LEU A 267 -1.64 28.96 -0.38
CA LEU A 267 -3.00 28.97 -0.93
C LEU A 267 -3.58 27.55 -1.02
N THR A 268 -2.78 26.59 -1.45
CA THR A 268 -3.18 25.17 -1.51
C THR A 268 -3.54 24.64 -0.12
N ARG A 269 -2.71 24.94 0.88
CA ARG A 269 -2.97 24.58 2.28
C ARG A 269 -4.25 25.24 2.82
N LEU A 270 -4.51 26.50 2.46
CA LEU A 270 -5.75 27.18 2.84
C LEU A 270 -6.97 26.50 2.22
N LYS A 271 -6.91 26.16 0.91
CA LYS A 271 -7.96 25.40 0.22
C LYS A 271 -8.24 24.08 0.93
N ILE A 272 -7.21 23.28 1.21
CA ILE A 272 -7.37 21.98 1.89
C ILE A 272 -7.98 22.16 3.29
N ARG A 273 -7.59 23.20 4.05
CA ARG A 273 -8.20 23.49 5.36
C ARG A 273 -9.69 23.78 5.26
N VAL A 274 -10.11 24.56 4.26
CA VAL A 274 -11.53 24.85 4.01
C VAL A 274 -12.28 23.56 3.67
N MET A 275 -11.73 22.73 2.78
CA MET A 275 -12.31 21.43 2.42
C MET A 275 -12.42 20.49 3.62
N ALA A 276 -11.36 20.37 4.43
CA ALA A 276 -11.37 19.54 5.65
C ALA A 276 -12.37 20.05 6.69
N TRP A 277 -12.53 21.38 6.83
CA TRP A 277 -13.55 21.96 7.70
C TRP A 277 -14.97 21.66 7.20
N LEU A 278 -15.20 21.76 5.89
CA LEU A 278 -16.48 21.43 5.28
C LEU A 278 -16.81 19.95 5.47
N GLY A 279 -15.88 19.05 5.13
CA GLY A 279 -16.03 17.61 5.34
C GLY A 279 -16.30 17.27 6.81
N ARG A 280 -15.56 17.88 7.76
CA ARG A 280 -15.85 17.73 9.20
C ARG A 280 -17.27 18.14 9.56
N THR A 281 -17.78 19.21 8.97
CA THR A 281 -19.11 19.73 9.25
C THR A 281 -20.19 18.80 8.68
N LEU A 282 -20.00 18.30 7.45
CA LEU A 282 -20.89 17.34 6.82
C LEU A 282 -20.94 16.02 7.60
N MET A 283 -19.79 15.46 7.98
CA MET A 283 -19.72 14.26 8.82
C MET A 283 -20.43 14.44 10.17
N ARG A 284 -20.24 15.59 10.85
CA ARG A 284 -20.90 15.86 12.13
C ARG A 284 -22.41 16.05 12.02
N THR A 285 -22.89 16.53 10.88
CA THR A 285 -24.31 16.84 10.67
C THR A 285 -25.05 15.74 9.92
N GLY A 286 -24.35 14.73 9.41
CA GLY A 286 -24.90 13.68 8.54
C GLY A 286 -25.45 14.22 7.22
N ARG A 287 -24.99 15.39 6.78
CA ARG A 287 -25.50 16.05 5.56
C ARG A 287 -24.70 15.63 4.33
N GLU A 288 -25.39 15.66 3.20
CA GLU A 288 -24.80 15.41 1.89
C GLU A 288 -24.47 16.72 1.16
N LEU A 289 -23.33 16.76 0.47
CA LEU A 289 -22.99 17.84 -0.46
C LEU A 289 -22.05 17.34 -1.55
N ALA A 290 -22.40 17.58 -2.82
CA ALA A 290 -21.56 17.29 -3.98
C ALA A 290 -21.03 15.84 -4.02
N GLY A 291 -21.90 14.87 -3.71
CA GLY A 291 -21.57 13.44 -3.68
C GLY A 291 -20.88 12.96 -2.39
N PHE A 292 -20.54 13.86 -1.47
CA PHE A 292 -20.06 13.49 -0.13
C PHE A 292 -21.24 13.32 0.83
N ASP A 293 -21.52 12.09 1.27
CA ASP A 293 -22.53 11.79 2.29
C ASP A 293 -21.88 11.67 3.68
N GLY A 294 -22.02 12.71 4.50
CA GLY A 294 -21.46 12.73 5.85
C GLY A 294 -22.01 11.66 6.80
N SER A 295 -23.16 11.05 6.50
CA SER A 295 -23.73 9.98 7.32
C SER A 295 -23.11 8.60 7.06
N LYS A 296 -22.48 8.40 5.90
CA LYS A 296 -21.89 7.12 5.48
C LYS A 296 -20.37 7.15 5.40
N TYR A 297 -19.79 8.30 5.11
CA TYR A 297 -18.38 8.41 4.76
C TYR A 297 -17.42 7.79 5.80
N VAL A 298 -17.72 7.90 7.10
CA VAL A 298 -16.87 7.30 8.14
C VAL A 298 -16.94 5.76 8.11
N ASP A 299 -18.13 5.19 7.88
CA ASP A 299 -18.31 3.75 7.75
C ASP A 299 -17.59 3.23 6.50
N GLU A 300 -17.69 3.96 5.39
CA GLU A 300 -16.97 3.67 4.15
C GLU A 300 -15.45 3.74 4.36
N VAL A 301 -14.94 4.73 5.10
CA VAL A 301 -13.50 4.82 5.43
C VAL A 301 -13.03 3.59 6.20
N VAL A 302 -13.78 3.16 7.23
CA VAL A 302 -13.47 1.96 8.01
C VAL A 302 -13.52 0.69 7.14
N ALA A 303 -14.52 0.58 6.27
CA ALA A 303 -14.70 -0.56 5.39
C ALA A 303 -13.60 -0.64 4.32
N ASN A 304 -13.22 0.49 3.74
CA ASN A 304 -12.27 0.59 2.63
C ASN A 304 -10.81 0.64 3.06
N THR A 305 -10.53 0.36 4.34
CA THR A 305 -9.18 0.34 4.87
C THR A 305 -8.42 -0.89 4.36
N ASP A 306 -7.25 -0.66 3.80
CA ASP A 306 -6.30 -1.68 3.37
C ASP A 306 -5.35 -2.03 4.52
N TYR A 307 -5.83 -2.87 5.45
CA TYR A 307 -5.06 -3.33 6.62
C TYR A 307 -4.56 -4.78 6.51
N ARG A 308 -4.95 -5.52 5.47
CA ARG A 308 -4.50 -6.90 5.22
C ARG A 308 -4.23 -7.10 3.73
N LYS A 309 -3.07 -7.64 3.38
CA LYS A 309 -2.61 -7.83 1.99
C LYS A 309 -1.90 -9.17 1.84
N PHE A 310 -1.81 -9.62 0.60
CA PHE A 310 -1.04 -10.80 0.24
C PHE A 310 -0.26 -10.53 -1.05
N ASP A 311 1.06 -10.59 -0.97
CA ASP A 311 2.00 -10.37 -2.09
C ASP A 311 3.19 -11.35 -2.05
N ASP A 312 2.90 -12.65 -2.06
CA ASP A 312 3.79 -13.75 -1.61
C ASP A 312 4.16 -13.70 -0.11
N THR A 313 3.84 -12.60 0.56
CA THR A 313 3.93 -12.39 2.01
C THR A 313 2.57 -11.98 2.52
N LEU A 314 2.10 -12.60 3.61
CA LEU A 314 0.93 -12.13 4.33
C LEU A 314 1.33 -10.89 5.14
N ARG A 315 0.67 -9.76 4.87
CA ARG A 315 0.91 -8.47 5.56
C ARG A 315 -0.34 -8.00 6.28
N MET A 316 -0.21 -7.64 7.55
CA MET A 316 -1.34 -7.14 8.32
C MET A 316 -0.94 -5.99 9.25
N VAL A 317 -1.81 -5.01 9.42
CA VAL A 317 -1.77 -4.04 10.53
C VAL A 317 -2.93 -4.36 11.45
N LEU A 318 -2.63 -4.70 12.69
CA LEU A 318 -3.60 -5.19 13.67
C LEU A 318 -3.58 -4.33 14.93
N ASP A 319 -4.72 -4.13 15.57
CA ASP A 319 -4.81 -3.57 16.92
C ASP A 319 -4.86 -4.72 17.94
N ALA A 320 -3.87 -4.80 18.83
CA ALA A 320 -3.70 -5.94 19.73
C ALA A 320 -3.33 -5.50 21.15
N SER A 321 -3.78 -6.26 22.14
CA SER A 321 -3.28 -6.10 23.51
C SER A 321 -1.87 -6.69 23.64
N PRO A 322 -1.08 -6.28 24.64
CA PRO A 322 0.22 -6.90 24.93
C PRO A 322 0.17 -8.42 25.10
N GLU A 323 -0.88 -8.94 25.73
CA GLU A 323 -1.08 -10.38 25.98
C GLU A 323 -1.39 -11.14 24.68
N ALA A 324 -2.26 -10.57 23.85
CA ALA A 324 -2.58 -11.13 22.52
C ALA A 324 -1.34 -11.15 21.63
N LEU A 325 -0.56 -10.07 21.61
CA LEU A 325 0.70 -10.00 20.86
C LEU A 325 1.72 -11.02 21.36
N ALA A 326 1.88 -11.17 22.68
CA ALA A 326 2.79 -12.15 23.25
C ALA A 326 2.42 -13.58 22.82
N THR A 327 1.12 -13.90 22.87
CA THR A 327 0.59 -15.20 22.42
C THR A 327 0.82 -15.42 20.93
N LEU A 328 0.53 -14.41 20.10
CA LEU A 328 0.74 -14.49 18.65
C LEU A 328 2.22 -14.71 18.32
N ARG A 329 3.12 -13.96 18.97
CA ARG A 329 4.56 -14.08 18.77
C ARG A 329 5.10 -15.43 19.20
N GLU A 330 4.64 -15.97 20.33
CA GLU A 330 5.01 -17.32 20.79
C GLU A 330 4.63 -18.38 19.75
N ARG A 331 3.39 -18.32 19.24
CA ARG A 331 2.88 -19.29 18.26
C ARG A 331 3.62 -19.19 16.93
N LEU A 332 3.86 -17.98 16.42
CA LEU A 332 4.67 -17.77 15.21
C LEU A 332 6.12 -18.21 15.39
N ALA A 333 6.72 -17.99 16.57
CA ALA A 333 8.07 -18.46 16.88
C ALA A 333 8.17 -19.98 16.88
N ALA A 334 7.14 -20.69 17.37
CA ALA A 334 7.08 -22.15 17.31
C ALA A 334 7.00 -22.66 15.86
N GLU A 335 6.20 -22.01 15.01
CA GLU A 335 6.12 -22.33 13.58
C GLU A 335 7.44 -22.06 12.84
N HIS A 336 8.13 -20.97 13.20
CA HIS A 336 9.45 -20.64 12.67
C HIS A 336 10.52 -21.65 13.11
N ALA A 337 10.55 -22.03 14.39
CA ALA A 337 11.46 -23.04 14.90
C ALA A 337 11.25 -24.42 14.24
N ALA A 338 10.01 -24.71 13.84
CA ALA A 338 9.68 -25.90 13.04
C ALA A 338 9.98 -25.75 11.54
N GLY A 339 10.54 -24.62 11.12
CA GLY A 339 10.95 -24.37 9.74
C GLY A 339 9.80 -24.12 8.76
N ARG A 340 8.58 -23.88 9.23
CA ARG A 340 7.38 -23.74 8.38
C ARG A 340 7.19 -22.33 7.81
N LEU A 341 7.56 -21.31 8.59
CA LEU A 341 7.45 -19.90 8.19
C LEU A 341 8.62 -19.05 8.68
N CYS A 342 8.78 -17.88 8.08
CA CYS A 342 9.52 -16.76 8.65
C CYS A 342 8.54 -15.62 8.87
N PHE A 343 8.79 -14.80 9.89
CA PHE A 343 7.91 -13.66 10.20
C PHE A 343 8.68 -12.46 10.70
N GLY A 344 8.02 -11.30 10.69
CA GLY A 344 8.50 -10.08 11.30
C GLY A 344 7.36 -9.33 11.97
N ILE A 345 7.64 -8.77 13.15
CA ILE A 345 6.67 -7.99 13.92
C ILE A 345 7.31 -6.67 14.34
N HIS A 346 6.61 -5.57 14.05
CA HIS A 346 6.92 -4.26 14.61
C HIS A 346 5.69 -3.66 15.29
N THR A 347 5.89 -2.95 16.39
CA THR A 347 4.81 -2.34 17.19
C THR A 347 4.84 -0.83 17.13
N SER A 348 3.67 -0.20 17.17
CA SER A 348 3.55 1.25 17.22
C SER A 348 2.35 1.71 18.04
N ASP A 349 2.41 2.91 18.61
CA ASP A 349 1.32 3.46 19.43
C ASP A 349 0.13 3.93 18.58
N THR A 350 0.40 4.35 17.35
CA THR A 350 -0.60 4.84 16.40
C THR A 350 -0.46 4.17 15.03
N ALA A 351 -1.50 4.25 14.22
CA ALA A 351 -1.47 3.86 12.80
C ALA A 351 -1.56 5.12 11.93
N LEU A 352 -0.80 5.15 10.84
CA LEU A 352 -0.91 6.19 9.83
C LEU A 352 -1.87 5.76 8.73
N MET A 353 -2.58 6.74 8.18
CA MET A 353 -3.50 6.54 7.07
C MET A 353 -3.21 7.55 5.96
N THR A 354 -3.06 7.04 4.74
CA THR A 354 -2.87 7.84 3.53
C THR A 354 -3.86 7.35 2.49
N CYS A 355 -4.54 8.28 1.82
CA CYS A 355 -5.78 7.97 1.11
C CYS A 355 -5.63 8.25 -0.39
N VAL A 356 -6.29 7.43 -1.19
CA VAL A 356 -6.54 7.66 -2.63
C VAL A 356 -8.03 7.79 -2.81
N ILE A 357 -8.47 8.96 -3.28
CA ILE A 357 -9.87 9.34 -3.41
C ILE A 357 -10.18 9.52 -4.89
N ASP A 358 -11.01 8.64 -5.45
CA ASP A 358 -11.48 8.77 -6.83
C ASP A 358 -12.86 9.41 -6.87
N GLY A 359 -13.67 9.03 -5.89
CA GLY A 359 -14.97 9.57 -5.62
C GLY A 359 -15.28 9.51 -4.14
N TYR A 360 -16.24 10.33 -3.71
CA TYR A 360 -16.80 10.28 -2.36
C TYR A 360 -18.09 9.44 -2.31
N ASP A 361 -18.37 8.70 -3.37
CA ASP A 361 -19.45 7.70 -3.53
C ASP A 361 -19.00 6.30 -3.09
N GLY A 362 -18.05 6.22 -2.16
CA GLY A 362 -17.43 4.99 -1.69
C GLY A 362 -16.21 4.52 -2.48
N ASN A 363 -15.89 5.12 -3.64
CA ASN A 363 -14.69 4.77 -4.42
C ASN A 363 -13.43 5.49 -3.90
N HIS A 364 -13.00 5.10 -2.70
CA HIS A 364 -11.81 5.64 -2.05
C HIS A 364 -11.10 4.56 -1.23
N VAL A 365 -9.77 4.48 -1.34
CA VAL A 365 -8.95 3.47 -0.65
C VAL A 365 -8.11 4.14 0.43
N HIS A 366 -8.05 3.53 1.61
CA HIS A 366 -7.29 4.06 2.74
C HIS A 366 -6.18 3.09 3.13
N PHE A 367 -4.94 3.44 2.80
CA PHE A 367 -3.78 2.62 3.15
C PHE A 367 -3.41 2.83 4.61
N VAL A 368 -3.26 1.72 5.34
CA VAL A 368 -2.89 1.74 6.75
C VAL A 368 -1.54 1.07 6.95
N ASP A 369 -0.69 1.73 7.72
CA ASP A 369 0.61 1.24 8.15
C ASP A 369 0.87 1.67 9.61
N GLY A 370 1.66 0.90 10.35
CA GLY A 370 2.03 1.25 11.73
C GLY A 370 2.92 2.50 11.76
N ALA A 371 2.69 3.41 12.70
CA ALA A 371 3.58 4.54 12.92
C ALA A 371 5.02 4.10 13.22
N ASP A 372 5.95 5.07 13.22
CA ASP A 372 7.35 4.86 13.60
C ASP A 372 8.06 3.73 12.83
N GLY A 373 7.64 3.49 11.58
CA GLY A 373 8.31 2.63 10.62
C GLY A 373 7.56 1.37 10.19
N GLY A 374 6.48 0.99 10.87
CA GLY A 374 5.49 0.01 10.38
C GLY A 374 6.08 -1.24 9.69
N TYR A 375 5.59 -1.53 8.48
CA TYR A 375 6.07 -2.65 7.67
C TYR A 375 7.58 -2.60 7.37
N ALA A 376 8.16 -1.42 7.19
CA ALA A 376 9.58 -1.30 6.86
C ALA A 376 10.48 -1.82 8.00
N LEU A 377 10.08 -1.64 9.26
CA LEU A 377 10.79 -2.18 10.42
C LEU A 377 10.44 -3.65 10.68
N ALA A 378 9.20 -4.07 10.50
CA ALA A 378 8.82 -5.49 10.58
C ALA A 378 9.63 -6.33 9.56
N ALA A 379 9.87 -5.78 8.37
CA ALA A 379 10.65 -6.44 7.33
C ALA A 379 12.11 -6.71 7.73
N LYS A 380 12.68 -5.96 8.69
CA LYS A 380 14.05 -6.21 9.17
C LYS A 380 14.15 -7.59 9.85
N GLU A 381 13.19 -7.93 10.72
CA GLU A 381 13.14 -9.23 11.39
C GLU A 381 12.90 -10.37 10.40
N LEU A 382 11.91 -10.23 9.52
CA LEU A 382 11.61 -11.21 8.48
C LEU A 382 12.84 -11.51 7.60
N LYS A 383 13.51 -10.46 7.10
CA LYS A 383 14.71 -10.60 6.26
C LYS A 383 15.88 -11.22 7.00
N ALA A 384 16.02 -10.97 8.31
CA ALA A 384 17.05 -11.60 9.12
C ALA A 384 16.80 -13.12 9.25
N GLN A 385 15.55 -13.53 9.50
CA GLN A 385 15.16 -14.94 9.56
C GLN A 385 15.37 -15.64 8.21
N LEU A 386 14.96 -15.02 7.10
CA LEU A 386 15.13 -15.58 5.75
C LEU A 386 16.60 -15.78 5.37
N LYS A 387 17.51 -14.90 5.81
CA LYS A 387 18.96 -15.02 5.57
C LYS A 387 19.66 -16.07 6.45
N ALA A 388 19.06 -16.42 7.58
CA ALA A 388 19.62 -17.39 8.51
C ALA A 388 19.29 -18.84 8.15
N ARG A 389 18.37 -19.05 7.20
CA ARG A 389 18.13 -20.33 6.52
C ARG A 389 19.17 -20.52 5.42
#